data_AF-A0A7W1QRM2-F1
#
_entry.id   AF-A0A7W1QRM2-F1
#
_cell.length_a   1.000
_cell.length_b   1.000
_cell.length_c   1.000
_cell.angle_alpha   90.00
_cell.angle_beta   90.00
_cell.angle_gamma   90.00
#
_symmetry.space_group_name_H-M   'P 1'
#
loop_
_entity.id
_entity.type
_entity.pdbx_description
1 polymer ?
#
loop_
_entity_poly.entity_id
_entity_poly.type
_entity_poly.pdbx_seq_one_letter_code
_entity_poly.pdbx_strand_id
1 'polypeptide(L)'
;MPGAHLFVSGIIMPSDNKKLLGMPFGTACHKLRKLLLFHLVQKLGEDVCFRCGELIVNVEDFTIDHKEAWRNKGAEFFWDLSNIAFSHSHCNIPTGMVRREIVNGMLWCSKCKLPLEINRFYKDKKQRTGYSLTCKDCNNAQRRKIKAQGDCIHCGAKRGTKPFRVTHNVCLTFVTRINNRDSNQRKRARRINLSLHSSETTQ
;
A
#
# COMPACT_ATOMS: atom_id res chain seq x y z
N MET A 1 0.60 -35.60 62.94
CA MET A 1 0.08 -36.53 61.90
C MET A 1 0.64 -36.07 60.56
N PRO A 2 1.54 -36.84 59.92
CA PRO A 2 2.08 -36.49 58.62
C PRO A 2 1.04 -36.76 57.53
N GLY A 3 0.62 -35.71 56.83
CA GLY A 3 -0.32 -35.79 55.71
C GLY A 3 0.36 -36.33 54.46
N ALA A 4 -0.11 -37.47 53.98
CA ALA A 4 0.35 -38.10 52.76
C ALA A 4 0.02 -37.23 51.53
N HIS A 5 1.03 -36.59 50.95
CA HIS A 5 0.95 -35.96 49.64
C HIS A 5 0.96 -37.06 48.58
N LEU A 6 -0.21 -37.45 48.10
CA LEU A 6 -0.35 -38.30 46.91
C LEU A 6 0.08 -37.50 45.67
N PHE A 7 1.34 -37.66 45.27
CA PHE A 7 1.79 -37.29 43.93
C PHE A 7 1.13 -38.24 42.93
N VAL A 8 0.01 -37.81 42.35
CA VAL A 8 -0.54 -38.46 41.17
C VAL A 8 0.43 -38.12 40.03
N SER A 9 1.23 -39.11 39.64
CA SER A 9 2.08 -39.09 38.45
C SER A 9 1.20 -38.91 37.22
N GLY A 10 0.86 -37.66 36.91
CA GLY A 10 0.14 -37.29 35.71
C GLY A 10 0.98 -37.63 34.50
N ILE A 11 0.61 -38.72 33.81
CA ILE A 11 1.02 -38.96 32.44
C ILE A 11 0.40 -37.81 31.63
N ILE A 12 1.17 -36.74 31.41
CA ILE A 12 0.84 -35.72 30.43
C ILE A 12 0.97 -36.40 29.08
N MET A 13 -0.09 -37.05 28.61
CA MET A 13 -0.22 -37.43 27.22
C MET A 13 -0.05 -36.14 26.40
N PRO A 14 0.93 -36.03 25.50
CA PRO A 14 1.04 -34.88 24.63
C PRO A 14 -0.22 -34.87 23.76
N SER A 15 -1.10 -33.90 24.02
CA SER A 15 -2.27 -33.67 23.19
C SER A 15 -1.76 -33.20 21.83
N ASP A 16 -1.46 -34.15 20.95
CA ASP A 16 -1.06 -33.92 19.56
C ASP A 16 -2.30 -33.46 18.75
N ASN A 17 -3.05 -32.50 19.32
CA ASN A 17 -4.21 -31.83 18.75
C ASN A 17 -3.89 -31.28 17.36
N LYS A 18 -2.64 -30.89 17.12
CA LYS A 18 -2.18 -30.45 15.80
C LYS A 18 -2.26 -31.56 14.75
N LYS A 19 -1.89 -32.79 15.10
CA LYS A 19 -2.00 -33.95 14.18
C LYS A 19 -3.46 -34.31 13.95
N LEU A 20 -4.28 -34.31 15.01
CA LEU A 20 -5.70 -34.64 14.91
C LEU A 20 -6.50 -33.61 14.09
N LEU A 21 -6.26 -32.32 14.32
CA LEU A 21 -7.02 -31.23 13.71
C LEU A 21 -6.43 -30.75 12.37
N GLY A 22 -5.23 -31.22 12.01
CA GLY A 22 -4.47 -30.73 10.86
C GLY A 22 -4.01 -29.26 10.97
N MET A 23 -4.22 -28.61 12.12
CA MET A 23 -3.84 -27.22 12.38
C MET A 23 -3.63 -26.96 13.88
N PRO A 24 -2.94 -25.87 14.26
CA PRO A 24 -2.80 -25.51 15.68
C PRO A 24 -4.16 -25.33 16.35
N PHE A 25 -4.29 -25.83 17.59
CA PHE A 25 -5.54 -25.79 18.35
C PHE A 25 -6.14 -24.37 18.47
N GLY A 26 -5.30 -23.36 18.71
CA GLY A 26 -5.76 -21.95 18.76
C GLY A 26 -6.42 -21.48 17.47
N THR A 27 -5.88 -21.88 16.31
CA THR A 27 -6.47 -21.59 14.99
C THR A 27 -7.81 -22.29 14.83
N ALA A 28 -7.90 -23.56 15.23
CA ALA A 28 -9.14 -24.33 15.18
C ALA A 28 -10.24 -23.69 16.07
N CYS A 29 -9.91 -23.32 17.31
CA CYS A 29 -10.83 -22.64 18.22
C CYS A 29 -11.25 -21.25 17.71
N HIS A 30 -10.35 -20.52 17.06
CA HIS A 30 -10.71 -19.24 16.43
C HIS A 30 -11.69 -19.44 15.27
N LYS A 31 -11.41 -20.40 14.37
CA LYS A 31 -12.32 -20.76 13.27
C LYS A 31 -13.68 -21.22 13.78
N LEU A 32 -13.72 -22.08 14.80
CA LEU A 32 -14.96 -22.56 15.40
C LEU A 32 -15.79 -21.40 15.99
N ARG A 33 -15.17 -20.50 16.78
CA ARG A 33 -15.87 -19.33 17.32
C ARG A 33 -16.41 -18.42 16.22
N LYS A 34 -15.64 -18.20 15.15
CA LYS A 34 -16.07 -17.39 14.00
C LYS A 34 -17.27 -18.02 13.29
N LEU A 35 -17.24 -19.34 13.06
CA LEU A 35 -18.36 -20.10 12.47
C LEU A 35 -19.62 -20.03 13.33
N LEU A 36 -19.49 -20.27 14.64
CA LEU A 36 -20.61 -20.19 15.58
C LEU A 36 -21.22 -18.79 15.61
N LEU A 37 -20.38 -17.75 15.69
CA LEU A 37 -20.85 -16.36 15.70
C LEU A 37 -21.58 -16.02 14.40
N PHE A 38 -20.99 -16.35 13.24
CA PHE A 38 -21.61 -16.09 11.94
C PHE A 38 -22.98 -16.79 11.81
N HIS A 39 -23.08 -18.04 12.24
CA HIS A 39 -24.34 -18.79 12.24
C HIS A 39 -25.42 -18.14 13.12
N LEU A 40 -25.04 -17.62 14.30
CA LEU A 40 -25.99 -16.90 15.17
C LEU A 40 -26.43 -15.58 14.54
N VAL A 41 -25.52 -14.84 13.91
CA VAL A 41 -25.81 -13.59 13.21
C VAL A 41 -26.82 -13.83 12.07
N GLN A 42 -26.62 -14.87 11.25
CA GLN A 42 -27.57 -15.25 10.20
C GLN A 42 -28.95 -15.64 10.77
N LYS A 43 -28.99 -16.39 11.88
CA LYS A 43 -30.25 -16.75 12.54
C LYS A 43 -31.04 -15.56 13.05
N LEU A 44 -30.36 -14.49 13.43
CA LEU A 44 -30.97 -13.24 13.90
C LEU A 44 -31.30 -12.29 12.74
N GLY A 45 -30.90 -12.59 11.51
CA GLY A 45 -31.07 -11.70 10.35
C GLY A 45 -30.16 -10.47 10.38
N GLU A 46 -29.04 -10.55 11.11
CA GLU A 46 -28.07 -9.47 11.31
C GLU A 46 -26.84 -9.62 10.38
N ASP A 47 -26.94 -10.45 9.34
CA ASP A 47 -25.88 -10.74 8.38
C ASP A 47 -25.77 -9.74 7.22
N VAL A 48 -26.44 -8.59 7.36
CA VAL A 48 -26.29 -7.45 6.44
C VAL A 48 -25.06 -6.62 6.85
N CYS A 49 -24.12 -6.43 5.93
CA CYS A 49 -22.92 -5.65 6.18
C CYS A 49 -23.25 -4.18 6.48
N PHE A 50 -22.87 -3.71 7.65
CA PHE A 50 -23.11 -2.32 8.08
C PHE A 50 -22.49 -1.25 7.17
N ARG A 51 -21.44 -1.59 6.42
CA ARG A 51 -20.72 -0.63 5.57
C ARG A 51 -21.29 -0.52 4.16
N CYS A 52 -21.58 -1.64 3.50
CA CYS A 52 -22.06 -1.66 2.10
C CYS A 52 -23.56 -1.96 1.96
N GLY A 53 -24.22 -2.48 2.99
CA GLY A 53 -25.63 -2.86 2.96
C GLY A 53 -25.93 -4.20 2.27
N GLU A 54 -24.91 -4.92 1.80
CA GLU A 54 -25.07 -6.24 1.17
C GLU A 54 -24.97 -7.38 2.19
N LEU A 55 -25.56 -8.53 1.86
CA LEU A 55 -25.49 -9.73 2.70
C LEU A 55 -24.07 -10.30 2.77
N ILE A 56 -23.66 -10.73 3.96
CA ILE A 56 -22.43 -11.47 4.19
C ILE A 56 -22.74 -12.96 3.96
N VAL A 57 -22.40 -13.47 2.79
CA VAL A 57 -22.71 -14.87 2.41
C VAL A 57 -21.71 -15.87 3.01
N ASN A 58 -20.44 -15.49 3.13
CA ASN A 58 -19.34 -16.39 3.47
C ASN A 58 -18.74 -16.05 4.84
N VAL A 59 -18.55 -17.08 5.68
CA VAL A 59 -17.88 -16.93 6.99
C VAL A 59 -16.46 -16.36 6.88
N GLU A 60 -15.74 -16.65 5.79
CA GLU A 60 -14.39 -16.12 5.61
C GLU A 60 -14.39 -14.60 5.44
N ASP A 61 -15.44 -14.07 4.82
CA ASP A 61 -15.63 -12.63 4.66
C ASP A 61 -16.31 -12.00 5.88
N PHE A 62 -16.83 -12.77 6.84
CA PHE A 62 -17.44 -12.22 8.05
C PHE A 62 -16.41 -11.62 9.01
N THR A 63 -16.63 -10.38 9.46
CA THR A 63 -15.80 -9.72 10.48
C THR A 63 -16.63 -8.88 11.44
N ILE A 64 -16.08 -8.65 12.64
CA ILE A 64 -16.63 -7.73 13.64
C ILE A 64 -16.00 -6.36 13.38
N ASP A 65 -16.82 -5.32 13.26
CA ASP A 65 -16.42 -3.94 12.97
C ASP A 65 -16.99 -2.99 14.03
N HIS A 66 -16.31 -1.89 14.26
CA HIS A 66 -16.80 -0.80 15.09
C HIS A 66 -17.48 0.24 14.19
N LYS A 67 -18.73 0.62 14.48
CA LYS A 67 -19.45 1.62 13.69
C LYS A 67 -18.65 2.92 13.59
N GLU A 68 -18.09 3.34 14.72
CA GLU A 68 -17.20 4.49 14.86
C GLU A 68 -15.81 4.12 15.42
N ALA A 69 -14.80 4.92 15.07
CA ALA A 69 -13.44 4.73 15.56
C ALA A 69 -13.32 5.00 17.08
N TRP A 70 -12.89 3.99 17.83
CA TRP A 70 -12.79 4.04 19.29
C TRP A 70 -11.44 4.58 19.81
N ARG A 71 -10.36 4.51 19.03
CA ARG A 71 -8.98 4.80 19.48
C ARG A 71 -8.78 6.19 20.10
N ASN A 72 -9.57 7.18 19.67
CA ASN A 72 -9.48 8.57 20.17
C ASN A 72 -10.59 8.90 21.18
N LYS A 73 -11.49 7.96 21.48
CA LYS A 73 -12.65 8.18 22.35
C LYS A 73 -12.47 7.57 23.73
N GLY A 74 -11.76 6.44 23.83
CA GLY A 74 -11.47 5.77 25.09
C GLY A 74 -11.65 4.25 24.99
N ALA A 75 -11.29 3.54 26.07
CA ALA A 75 -11.38 2.08 26.13
C ALA A 75 -12.83 1.61 26.30
N GLU A 76 -13.66 2.38 26.99
CA GLU A 76 -15.09 2.15 27.13
C GLU A 76 -15.80 2.07 25.76
N PHE A 77 -15.38 2.90 24.81
CA PHE A 77 -15.91 2.92 23.45
C PHE A 77 -15.58 1.66 22.64
N PHE A 78 -14.55 0.91 23.05
CA PHE A 78 -14.21 -0.39 22.46
C PHE A 78 -15.17 -1.49 22.92
N TRP A 79 -15.64 -1.43 24.16
CA TRP A 79 -16.51 -2.42 24.79
C TRP A 79 -18.01 -2.14 24.62
N ASP A 80 -18.38 -0.97 24.10
CA ASP A 80 -19.76 -0.61 23.82
C ASP A 80 -20.35 -1.47 22.69
N LEU A 81 -21.26 -2.38 23.07
CA LEU A 81 -21.95 -3.28 22.13
C LEU A 81 -22.81 -2.53 21.11
N SER A 82 -23.29 -1.32 21.43
CA SER A 82 -24.05 -0.51 20.48
C SER A 82 -23.18 0.02 19.34
N ASN A 83 -21.87 0.15 19.58
CA ASN A 83 -20.86 0.53 18.60
C ASN A 83 -20.28 -0.68 17.84
N ILE A 84 -20.71 -1.91 18.14
CA ILE A 84 -20.32 -3.11 17.40
C ILE A 84 -21.31 -3.36 16.26
N ALA A 85 -20.79 -3.77 15.11
CA ALA A 85 -21.54 -4.22 13.95
C ALA A 85 -20.80 -5.35 13.23
N PHE A 86 -21.43 -5.93 12.21
CA PHE A 86 -20.82 -6.92 11.33
C PHE A 86 -20.59 -6.33 9.95
N SER A 87 -19.50 -6.72 9.32
CA SER A 87 -19.18 -6.29 7.97
C SER A 87 -18.37 -7.34 7.24
N HIS A 88 -18.31 -7.20 5.91
CA HIS A 88 -17.34 -7.96 5.13
C HIS A 88 -15.90 -7.61 5.55
N SER A 89 -14.99 -8.56 5.43
CA SER A 89 -13.55 -8.40 5.69
C SER A 89 -12.95 -7.33 4.79
N HIS A 90 -13.54 -7.16 3.61
CA HIS A 90 -13.18 -6.13 2.67
C HIS A 90 -13.75 -4.75 2.98
N CYS A 91 -14.84 -4.69 3.73
CA CYS A 91 -15.43 -3.45 4.18
C CYS A 91 -14.83 -2.95 5.49
N ASN A 92 -14.33 -3.85 6.33
CA ASN A 92 -13.67 -3.56 7.61
C ASN A 92 -12.23 -3.03 7.40
N ILE A 93 -12.13 -1.88 6.75
CA ILE A 93 -10.85 -1.24 6.46
C ILE A 93 -10.61 -0.16 7.51
N PRO A 94 -9.39 -0.09 8.11
CA PRO A 94 -9.07 0.98 9.04
C PRO A 94 -9.36 2.36 8.46
N THR A 95 -9.92 3.24 9.29
CA THR A 95 -10.22 4.62 8.90
C THR A 95 -8.97 5.29 8.33
N GLY A 96 -9.07 5.84 7.11
CA GLY A 96 -7.94 6.46 6.40
C GLY A 96 -7.18 5.53 5.45
N MET A 97 -7.41 4.21 5.50
CA MET A 97 -6.99 3.30 4.44
C MET A 97 -8.13 3.17 3.41
N VAL A 98 -7.85 3.53 2.16
CA VAL A 98 -8.78 3.33 1.05
C VAL A 98 -8.39 2.03 0.36
N ARG A 99 -9.29 1.03 0.28
CA ARG A 99 -9.07 -0.13 -0.59
C ARG A 99 -8.94 0.38 -2.02
N ARG A 100 -7.75 0.19 -2.58
CA ARG A 100 -7.47 0.43 -3.99
C ARG A 100 -7.64 -0.89 -4.68
N GLU A 101 -8.87 -1.36 -4.79
CA GLU A 101 -9.21 -2.53 -5.58
C GLU A 101 -9.92 -2.08 -6.85
N ILE A 102 -9.82 -2.90 -7.89
CA ILE A 102 -10.52 -2.64 -9.14
C ILE A 102 -11.90 -3.27 -8.97
N VAL A 103 -12.93 -2.45 -8.88
CA VAL A 103 -14.33 -2.89 -8.74
C VAL A 103 -15.03 -2.54 -10.04
N ASN A 104 -15.54 -3.56 -10.76
CA ASN A 104 -16.25 -3.38 -12.03
C ASN A 104 -15.48 -2.54 -13.07
N GLY A 105 -14.16 -2.74 -13.17
CA GLY A 105 -13.30 -1.98 -14.09
C GLY A 105 -13.04 -0.52 -13.67
N MET A 106 -13.48 -0.11 -12.48
CA MET A 106 -13.24 1.21 -11.90
C MET A 106 -12.19 1.15 -10.79
N LEU A 107 -11.44 2.23 -10.65
CA LEU A 107 -10.42 2.42 -9.62
C LEU A 107 -10.57 3.81 -8.99
N TRP A 108 -10.39 3.88 -7.67
CA TRP A 108 -10.49 5.13 -6.92
C TRP A 108 -9.24 5.99 -7.02
N CYS A 109 -9.37 7.26 -7.44
CA CYS A 109 -8.25 8.19 -7.46
C CYS A 109 -8.02 8.81 -6.07
N SER A 110 -6.80 8.66 -5.54
CA SER A 110 -6.46 9.17 -4.20
C SER A 110 -6.47 10.70 -4.08
N LYS A 111 -6.42 11.42 -5.20
CA LYS A 111 -6.33 12.89 -5.25
C LYS A 111 -7.68 13.57 -5.49
N CYS A 112 -8.40 13.21 -6.55
CA CYS A 112 -9.72 13.78 -6.82
C CYS A 112 -10.87 13.08 -6.09
N LYS A 113 -10.62 11.94 -5.42
CA LYS A 113 -11.62 11.20 -4.63
C LYS A 113 -12.83 10.77 -5.46
N LEU A 114 -12.60 10.37 -6.71
CA LEU A 114 -13.62 9.88 -7.63
C LEU A 114 -13.28 8.45 -8.11
N PRO A 115 -14.28 7.57 -8.28
CA PRO A 115 -14.12 6.33 -9.03
C PRO A 115 -14.00 6.66 -10.51
N LEU A 116 -12.97 6.13 -11.16
CA LEU A 116 -12.69 6.36 -12.58
C LEU A 116 -12.33 5.03 -13.25
N GLU A 117 -12.57 4.90 -14.55
CA GLU A 117 -12.14 3.72 -15.31
C GLU A 117 -10.63 3.47 -15.19
N ILE A 118 -10.21 2.21 -15.16
CA ILE A 118 -8.79 1.82 -15.08
C ILE A 118 -7.90 2.45 -16.17
N ASN A 119 -8.46 2.74 -17.35
CA ASN A 119 -7.76 3.38 -18.46
C ASN A 119 -7.36 4.85 -18.16
N ARG A 120 -7.98 5.48 -17.15
CA ARG A 120 -7.65 6.82 -16.65
C ARG A 120 -6.45 6.81 -15.72
N PHE A 121 -5.83 5.67 -15.46
CA PHE A 121 -4.65 5.53 -14.61
C PHE A 121 -3.43 5.08 -15.43
N TYR A 122 -2.22 5.36 -14.93
CA TYR A 122 -0.99 4.83 -15.53
C TYR A 122 -0.74 3.41 -15.02
N LYS A 123 -0.16 2.53 -15.84
CA LYS A 123 0.31 1.23 -15.37
C LYS A 123 1.50 1.43 -14.42
N ASP A 124 1.44 0.82 -13.25
CA ASP A 124 2.51 0.85 -12.25
C ASP A 124 2.66 -0.53 -11.61
N LYS A 125 3.71 -1.26 -12.04
CA LYS A 125 4.00 -2.62 -11.59
C LYS A 125 4.34 -2.71 -10.09
N LYS A 126 4.63 -1.57 -9.44
CA LYS A 126 4.93 -1.53 -8.00
C LYS A 126 3.67 -1.53 -7.14
N GLN A 127 2.53 -1.15 -7.70
CA GLN A 127 1.26 -1.15 -6.98
C GLN A 127 0.61 -2.52 -7.04
N ARG A 128 -0.07 -2.93 -5.96
CA ARG A 128 -0.81 -4.20 -5.89
C ARG A 128 -1.86 -4.34 -7.01
N THR A 129 -2.46 -3.25 -7.46
CA THR A 129 -3.43 -3.23 -8.57
C THR A 129 -2.78 -3.27 -9.95
N GLY A 130 -1.47 -3.05 -10.07
CA GLY A 130 -0.80 -2.81 -11.35
C GLY A 130 -1.06 -1.41 -11.94
N TYR A 131 -1.75 -0.52 -11.22
CA TYR A 131 -2.07 0.85 -11.66
C TYR A 131 -1.71 1.90 -10.62
N SER A 132 -1.36 3.10 -11.08
CA SER A 132 -1.03 4.25 -10.24
C SER A 132 -2.20 4.67 -9.35
N LEU A 133 -1.89 5.24 -8.17
CA LEU A 133 -2.90 5.69 -7.20
C LEU A 133 -3.64 6.97 -7.58
N THR A 134 -3.14 7.69 -8.58
CA THR A 134 -3.71 8.96 -9.05
C THR A 134 -4.08 8.84 -10.52
N CYS A 135 -5.20 9.43 -10.92
CA CYS A 135 -5.58 9.46 -12.32
C CYS A 135 -4.62 10.32 -13.15
N LYS A 136 -4.58 10.07 -14.45
CA LYS A 136 -3.78 10.80 -15.45
C LYS A 136 -3.99 12.30 -15.34
N ASP A 137 -5.23 12.75 -15.15
CA ASP A 137 -5.57 14.17 -15.07
C ASP A 137 -4.98 14.83 -13.82
N CYS A 138 -5.14 14.19 -12.65
CA CYS A 138 -4.55 14.66 -11.39
C CYS A 138 -3.02 14.70 -11.44
N ASN A 139 -2.41 13.71 -12.08
CA ASN A 139 -0.97 13.63 -12.25
C ASN A 139 -0.48 14.72 -13.23
N ASN A 140 -1.16 14.90 -14.36
CA ASN A 140 -0.88 15.96 -15.33
C ASN A 140 -1.04 17.36 -14.72
N ALA A 141 -2.09 17.58 -13.93
CA ALA A 141 -2.31 18.83 -13.21
C ALA A 141 -1.16 19.09 -12.23
N GLN A 142 -0.70 18.08 -11.48
CA GLN A 142 0.46 18.21 -10.60
C GLN A 142 1.74 18.53 -11.38
N ARG A 143 1.96 17.86 -12.51
CA ARG A 143 3.11 18.14 -13.39
C ARG A 143 3.05 19.56 -13.93
N ARG A 144 1.87 20.07 -14.30
CA ARG A 144 1.68 21.47 -14.72
C ARG A 144 1.99 22.44 -13.58
N LYS A 145 1.54 22.17 -12.34
CA LYS A 145 1.87 22.99 -11.16
C LYS A 145 3.37 23.03 -10.87
N ILE A 146 4.03 21.87 -10.84
CA ILE A 146 5.49 21.76 -10.67
C ILE A 146 6.22 22.48 -11.81
N LYS A 147 5.71 22.39 -13.04
CA LYS A 147 6.24 23.13 -14.19
C LYS A 147 6.03 24.64 -14.05
N ALA A 148 4.92 25.10 -13.50
CA ALA A 148 4.65 26.53 -13.33
C ALA A 148 5.50 27.15 -12.20
N GLN A 149 5.71 26.41 -11.12
CA GLN A 149 6.40 26.90 -9.91
C GLN A 149 7.89 26.56 -9.84
N GLY A 150 8.37 25.58 -10.60
CA GLY A 150 9.69 25.01 -10.40
C GLY A 150 10.83 25.88 -10.93
N ASP A 151 11.61 26.44 -10.01
CA ASP A 151 12.92 27.01 -10.31
C ASP A 151 13.89 25.93 -10.81
N CYS A 152 14.92 26.34 -11.54
CA CYS A 152 15.98 25.44 -11.95
C CYS A 152 16.68 24.87 -10.70
N ILE A 153 16.64 23.55 -10.53
CA ILE A 153 17.23 22.87 -9.36
C ILE A 153 18.75 23.10 -9.20
N HIS A 154 19.44 23.51 -10.26
CA HIS A 154 20.88 23.75 -10.25
C HIS A 154 21.30 25.21 -10.15
N CYS A 155 20.44 26.13 -10.60
CA CYS A 155 20.82 27.55 -10.69
C CYS A 155 19.77 28.51 -10.14
N GLY A 156 18.67 28.01 -9.56
CA GLY A 156 17.59 28.83 -8.99
C GLY A 156 16.83 29.71 -9.99
N ALA A 157 17.06 29.55 -11.30
CA ALA A 157 16.40 30.40 -12.28
C ALA A 157 14.89 30.14 -12.27
N LYS A 158 14.08 31.19 -12.25
CA LYS A 158 12.62 31.10 -12.32
C LYS A 158 12.15 30.77 -13.74
N ARG A 159 11.08 30.00 -13.88
CA ARG A 159 10.46 29.74 -15.19
C ARG A 159 9.98 31.05 -15.83
N GLY A 160 10.11 31.17 -17.15
CA GLY A 160 9.82 32.39 -17.90
C GLY A 160 11.02 33.34 -18.04
N THR A 161 12.04 33.24 -17.16
CA THR A 161 13.28 34.02 -17.32
C THR A 161 14.29 33.35 -18.27
N LYS A 162 14.21 32.01 -18.40
CA LYS A 162 15.09 31.20 -19.26
C LYS A 162 14.32 30.06 -19.93
N PRO A 163 14.85 29.46 -21.00
CA PRO A 163 14.31 28.24 -21.59
C PRO A 163 14.54 27.04 -20.65
N PHE A 164 13.56 26.14 -20.50
CA PHE A 164 13.63 24.93 -19.66
C PHE A 164 13.41 23.65 -20.47
N ARG A 165 13.98 22.53 -20.01
CA ARG A 165 13.58 21.22 -20.56
C ARG A 165 12.14 20.88 -20.13
N VAL A 166 11.37 20.33 -21.07
CA VAL A 166 9.95 19.98 -20.86
C VAL A 166 9.76 18.94 -19.74
N THR A 167 10.77 18.09 -19.52
CA THR A 167 10.71 16.93 -18.63
C THR A 167 11.38 17.13 -17.27
N HIS A 168 12.21 18.16 -17.10
CA HIS A 168 13.01 18.37 -15.89
C HIS A 168 12.98 19.84 -15.46
N ASN A 169 13.00 20.12 -14.15
CA ASN A 169 13.17 21.48 -13.62
C ASN A 169 14.63 21.94 -13.74
N VAL A 170 15.16 21.89 -14.97
CA VAL A 170 16.53 22.25 -15.31
C VAL A 170 16.48 23.22 -16.48
N CYS A 171 17.10 24.38 -16.31
CA CYS A 171 17.18 25.37 -17.39
C CYS A 171 18.10 24.85 -18.50
N LEU A 172 17.78 25.18 -19.75
CA LEU A 172 18.54 24.74 -20.91
C LEU A 172 19.99 25.23 -20.87
N THR A 173 20.25 26.41 -20.27
CA THR A 173 21.60 26.91 -20.06
C THR A 173 22.47 25.93 -19.26
N PHE A 174 21.92 25.31 -18.22
CA PHE A 174 22.64 24.33 -17.42
C PHE A 174 22.86 23.02 -18.19
N VAL A 175 21.85 22.55 -18.93
CA VAL A 175 21.99 21.37 -19.80
C VAL A 175 23.10 21.56 -20.84
N THR A 176 23.15 22.73 -21.48
CA THR A 176 24.19 23.04 -22.46
C THR A 176 25.58 23.06 -21.82
N ARG A 177 25.71 23.57 -20.58
CA ARG A 177 26.97 23.51 -19.84
C ARG A 177 27.42 22.08 -19.55
N ILE A 178 26.52 21.19 -19.14
CA ILE A 178 26.84 19.77 -18.94
C ILE A 178 27.32 19.15 -20.25
N ASN A 179 26.55 19.30 -21.32
CA ASN A 179 26.88 18.71 -22.62
C ASN A 179 28.25 19.20 -23.15
N ASN A 180 28.56 20.48 -22.95
CA ASN A 180 29.86 21.04 -23.33
C ASN A 180 31.00 20.48 -22.47
N ARG A 181 30.78 20.30 -21.17
CA ARG A 181 31.76 19.69 -20.27
C ARG A 181 32.06 18.24 -20.68
N ASP A 182 31.02 17.46 -20.97
CA ASP A 182 31.15 16.07 -21.43
C ASP A 182 31.87 15.99 -22.79
N SER A 183 31.51 16.86 -23.72
CA SER A 183 32.16 16.95 -25.04
C SER A 183 33.65 17.27 -24.91
N ASN A 184 34.01 18.23 -24.05
CA ASN A 184 35.40 18.59 -23.81
C ASN A 184 36.19 17.46 -23.12
N GLN A 185 35.59 16.76 -22.16
CA GLN A 185 36.20 15.58 -21.54
C GLN A 185 36.49 14.48 -22.58
N ARG A 186 35.53 14.19 -23.47
CA ARG A 186 35.72 13.20 -24.55
C ARG A 186 36.84 13.60 -25.52
N LYS A 187 36.94 14.88 -25.89
CA LYS A 187 38.05 15.37 -26.74
C LYS A 187 39.41 15.23 -26.06
N ARG A 188 39.49 15.52 -24.75
CA ARG A 188 40.72 15.35 -23.96
C ARG A 188 41.14 13.89 -23.89
N ALA A 189 40.20 12.97 -23.62
CA ALA A 189 40.47 11.53 -23.59
C ALA A 189 40.99 11.01 -24.94
N ARG A 190 40.41 11.47 -26.07
CA ARG A 190 40.89 11.10 -27.41
C ARG A 190 42.32 11.57 -27.67
N ARG A 191 42.66 12.81 -27.29
CA ARG A 191 44.04 13.32 -27.43
C ARG A 191 45.04 12.50 -26.63
N ILE A 192 44.70 12.15 -25.39
CA ILE A 192 45.54 11.31 -24.53
C ILE A 192 45.78 9.94 -25.19
N ASN A 193 44.71 9.30 -25.70
CA ASN A 193 44.84 8.00 -26.38
C ASN A 193 45.67 8.07 -27.67
N LEU A 194 45.51 9.13 -28.47
CA LEU A 194 46.32 9.37 -29.66
C LEU A 194 47.80 9.53 -29.31
N SER A 195 48.13 10.29 -28.26
CA SER A 195 49.51 10.46 -27.80
C SER A 195 50.14 9.15 -27.33
N LEU A 196 49.37 8.28 -26.66
CA LEU A 196 49.85 6.96 -26.21
C LEU A 196 50.11 6.01 -27.38
N HIS A 197 49.24 5.98 -28.40
CA HIS A 197 49.46 5.16 -29.59
C HIS A 197 50.68 5.64 -30.41
N SER A 198 50.92 6.95 -30.51
CA SER A 198 52.08 7.47 -31.24
C SER A 198 53.41 7.08 -30.58
N SER A 199 53.47 6.98 -29.25
CA SER A 199 54.67 6.52 -28.53
C SER A 199 54.99 5.03 -28.73
N GLU A 200 54.00 4.18 -29.05
CA GLU A 200 54.20 2.74 -29.25
C GLU A 200 54.74 2.40 -30.65
N THR A 201 54.46 3.22 -31.66
CA THR A 201 54.93 3.02 -33.05
C THR A 201 56.38 3.44 -33.33
N THR A 202 57.13 3.91 -32.33
CA THR A 202 58.50 4.46 -32.52
C THR A 202 59.60 3.56 -31.93
N GLN A 203 59.30 2.29 -31.68
CA GLN A 203 60.25 1.24 -31.29
C GLN A 203 60.32 0.18 -32.39
#